data_AF-M5AKK3-F1
#
_entry.id   AF-M5AKK3-F1
#
_cell.length_a   1.000
_cell.length_b   1.000
_cell.length_c   1.000
_cell.angle_alpha   90.00
_cell.angle_beta   90.00
_cell.angle_gamma   90.00
#
_symmetry.space_group_name_H-M   'P 1'
#
loop_
_entity.id
_entity.type
_entity.pdbx_description
1 polymer ?
#
loop_
_entity_poly.entity_id
_entity_poly.type
_entity_poly.pdbx_seq_one_letter_code
_entity_poly.pdbx_strand_id
1 'polypeptide(L)'
;EDGEKEVQKSKEQLEAEKRAILAQRIKPLTTDGLDTAKLVEMAKELHQNIFRLMNEKYDMEEKFKRQQYDMIELAERARQMNKGKSRRGEARVDESFDRLADKFAGAPPKIQLCSKYERHTDHRSYDQRKDLYEELSKPIEPPKIGRRQDEEGEAAEAEEGGEE
;
A
#
# COMPACT_ATOMS: atom_id res chain seq x y z
N GLU A 1 -17.69 18.66 -14.46
CA GLU A 1 -17.35 17.50 -13.62
C GLU A 1 -17.66 16.26 -14.44
N ASP A 2 -16.77 15.87 -15.35
CA ASP A 2 -16.97 14.69 -16.22
C ASP A 2 -15.61 14.10 -16.58
N GLY A 3 -14.89 13.65 -15.57
CA GLY A 3 -13.65 12.91 -15.73
C GLY A 3 -13.55 11.91 -14.58
N GLU A 4 -13.01 10.74 -14.85
CA GLU A 4 -12.65 9.73 -13.83
C GLU A 4 -13.75 8.76 -13.39
N LYS A 5 -14.55 8.29 -14.36
CA LYS A 5 -15.03 6.89 -14.32
C LYS A 5 -14.75 6.23 -15.66
N GLU A 6 -13.48 6.21 -16.08
CA GLU A 6 -13.04 5.11 -16.93
C GLU A 6 -13.21 3.85 -16.09
N VAL A 7 -14.32 3.15 -16.33
CA VAL A 7 -14.66 1.90 -15.66
C VAL A 7 -13.54 0.93 -15.99
N GLN A 8 -12.58 0.80 -15.07
CA GLN A 8 -11.66 -0.33 -15.04
C GLN A 8 -12.56 -1.56 -15.05
N LYS A 9 -12.58 -2.26 -16.19
CA LYS A 9 -13.38 -3.48 -16.34
C LYS A 9 -13.08 -4.38 -15.15
N SER A 10 -14.13 -4.87 -14.50
CA SER A 10 -13.95 -5.76 -13.33
C SER A 10 -13.06 -6.93 -13.72
N LYS A 11 -12.26 -7.43 -12.78
CA LYS A 11 -11.39 -8.61 -12.99
C LYS A 11 -12.15 -9.76 -13.65
N GLU A 12 -13.40 -9.97 -13.24
CA GLU A 12 -14.30 -10.98 -13.79
C GLU A 12 -14.69 -10.72 -15.25
N GLN A 13 -14.91 -9.46 -15.63
CA GLN A 13 -15.20 -9.07 -17.02
C GLN A 13 -13.98 -9.31 -17.91
N LEU A 14 -12.78 -9.00 -17.40
CA LEU A 14 -11.52 -9.20 -18.11
C LEU A 14 -11.20 -10.69 -18.31
N GLU A 15 -11.49 -11.53 -17.32
CA GLU A 15 -11.39 -12.99 -17.42
C GLU A 15 -12.41 -13.58 -18.40
N ALA A 16 -13.65 -13.07 -18.39
CA ALA A 16 -14.69 -13.48 -19.34
C ALA A 16 -14.32 -13.11 -20.78
N GLU A 17 -13.85 -11.87 -21.01
CA GLU A 17 -13.35 -11.42 -22.32
C GLU A 17 -12.18 -12.28 -22.78
N LYS A 18 -11.21 -12.56 -21.89
CA LYS A 18 -10.09 -13.46 -22.20
C LYS A 18 -10.57 -14.84 -22.60
N ARG A 19 -11.54 -15.42 -21.87
CA ARG A 19 -12.10 -16.74 -22.20
C ARG A 19 -12.81 -16.74 -23.55
N ALA A 20 -13.57 -15.69 -23.85
CA ALA A 20 -14.26 -15.53 -25.14
C ALA A 20 -13.25 -15.41 -26.30
N ILE A 21 -12.21 -14.58 -26.14
CA ILE A 21 -11.16 -14.41 -27.16
C ILE A 21 -10.42 -15.72 -27.39
N LEU A 22 -10.06 -16.45 -26.32
CA LEU A 22 -9.40 -17.76 -26.44
C LEU A 22 -10.29 -18.78 -27.14
N ALA A 23 -11.58 -18.81 -26.84
CA ALA A 23 -12.52 -19.70 -27.52
C ALA A 23 -12.67 -19.35 -29.02
N GLN A 24 -12.62 -18.07 -29.38
CA GLN A 24 -12.64 -17.65 -30.79
C GLN A 24 -11.35 -18.04 -31.51
N ARG A 25 -10.21 -17.94 -30.83
CA ARG A 25 -8.88 -18.17 -31.42
C ARG A 25 -8.52 -19.65 -31.51
N ILE A 26 -8.93 -20.44 -30.52
CA ILE A 26 -8.73 -21.88 -30.44
C ILE A 26 -10.00 -22.55 -30.97
N LYS A 27 -10.03 -22.80 -32.27
CA LYS A 27 -11.13 -23.57 -32.87
C LYS A 27 -11.10 -25.00 -32.34
N PRO A 28 -12.24 -25.55 -31.90
CA PRO A 28 -12.31 -26.95 -31.47
C PRO A 28 -11.97 -27.86 -32.65
N LEU A 29 -11.18 -28.90 -32.37
CA LEU A 29 -10.75 -29.87 -33.38
C LEU A 29 -11.88 -30.88 -33.62
N THR A 30 -12.46 -30.87 -34.82
CA THR A 30 -13.40 -31.89 -35.24
C THR A 30 -12.63 -32.92 -36.06
N THR A 31 -12.39 -34.11 -35.53
CA THR A 31 -11.64 -35.19 -36.22
C THR A 31 -12.53 -36.33 -36.72
N ASP A 32 -13.83 -36.29 -36.42
CA ASP A 32 -14.74 -37.40 -36.67
C ASP A 32 -15.08 -37.53 -38.16
N GLY A 33 -14.76 -38.68 -38.76
CA GLY A 33 -15.07 -39.00 -40.15
C GLY A 33 -14.17 -38.35 -41.21
N LEU A 34 -13.03 -37.76 -40.82
CA LEU A 34 -12.07 -37.20 -41.78
C LEU A 34 -11.20 -38.28 -42.43
N ASP A 35 -11.02 -38.15 -43.74
CA ASP A 35 -10.11 -38.98 -44.53
C ASP A 35 -8.63 -38.59 -44.27
N THR A 36 -7.73 -39.54 -44.49
CA THR A 36 -6.27 -39.42 -44.27
C THR A 36 -5.66 -38.19 -44.96
N ALA A 37 -6.06 -37.87 -46.18
CA ALA A 37 -5.58 -36.68 -46.89
C ALA A 37 -5.98 -35.37 -46.20
N LYS A 38 -7.22 -35.30 -45.70
CA LYS A 38 -7.74 -34.12 -44.99
C LYS A 38 -7.11 -33.96 -43.60
N LEU A 39 -6.78 -35.06 -42.92
CA LEU A 39 -6.04 -35.04 -41.66
C LEU A 39 -4.63 -34.44 -41.84
N VAL A 40 -3.94 -34.77 -42.93
CA VAL A 40 -2.62 -34.20 -43.24
C VAL A 40 -2.71 -32.71 -43.55
N GLU A 41 -3.74 -32.26 -44.27
CA GLU A 41 -3.97 -30.85 -44.55
C GLU A 41 -4.25 -30.05 -43.27
N MET A 42 -5.12 -30.58 -42.41
CA MET A 42 -5.42 -29.97 -41.10
C MET A 42 -4.18 -29.89 -40.20
N ALA A 43 -3.33 -30.91 -40.20
CA ALA A 43 -2.06 -30.89 -39.47
C ALA A 43 -1.12 -29.78 -39.96
N LYS A 44 -1.05 -29.55 -41.29
CA LYS A 44 -0.26 -28.46 -41.87
C LYS A 44 -0.82 -27.09 -41.50
N GLU A 45 -2.14 -26.92 -41.53
CA GLU A 45 -2.80 -25.68 -41.11
C GLU A 45 -2.53 -25.38 -39.64
N LEU A 46 -2.67 -26.38 -38.76
CA LEU A 46 -2.36 -26.24 -37.33
C LEU A 46 -0.90 -25.85 -37.11
N HIS A 47 0.03 -26.48 -37.81
CA HIS A 47 1.44 -26.12 -37.73
C HIS A 47 1.67 -24.65 -38.13
N GLN A 48 1.11 -24.20 -39.25
CA GLN A 48 1.25 -22.81 -39.69
C GLN A 48 0.67 -21.82 -38.66
N ASN A 49 -0.48 -22.16 -38.07
CA ASN A 49 -1.11 -21.35 -37.03
C ASN A 49 -0.24 -21.29 -35.77
N ILE A 50 0.29 -22.42 -35.30
CA ILE A 50 1.20 -22.47 -34.14
C ILE A 50 2.43 -21.60 -34.41
N PHE A 51 3.06 -21.73 -35.58
CA PHE A 51 4.26 -20.95 -35.91
C PHE A 51 3.99 -19.44 -35.89
N ARG A 52 2.86 -19.00 -36.47
CA ARG A 52 2.44 -17.59 -36.43
C ARG A 52 2.24 -17.11 -34.98
N LEU A 53 1.52 -17.89 -34.17
CA LEU A 53 1.24 -17.56 -32.77
C LEU A 53 2.52 -17.48 -31.91
N MET A 54 3.51 -18.34 -32.18
CA MET A 54 4.80 -18.30 -31.48
C MET A 54 5.56 -17.01 -31.76
N ASN A 55 5.60 -16.57 -33.02
CA ASN A 55 6.25 -15.31 -33.40
C ASN A 55 5.54 -14.12 -32.76
N GLU A 56 4.20 -14.07 -32.83
CA GLU A 56 3.43 -13.00 -32.20
C GLU A 56 3.62 -12.98 -30.68
N LYS A 57 3.68 -14.15 -30.02
CA LYS A 57 3.98 -14.24 -28.59
C LYS A 57 5.34 -13.62 -28.28
N TYR A 58 6.36 -13.96 -29.06
CA TYR A 58 7.70 -13.43 -28.87
C TYR A 58 7.73 -11.89 -28.97
N ASP A 59 7.12 -11.32 -30.01
CA ASP A 59 7.07 -9.88 -30.20
C ASP A 59 6.34 -9.16 -29.06
N MET A 60 5.25 -9.76 -28.57
CA MET A 60 4.49 -9.21 -27.45
C MET A 60 5.26 -9.32 -26.13
N GLU A 61 5.98 -10.41 -25.89
CA GLU A 61 6.83 -10.58 -24.72
C GLU A 61 7.98 -9.57 -24.70
N GLU A 62 8.64 -9.33 -25.83
CA GLU A 62 9.69 -8.32 -25.94
C GLU A 62 9.15 -6.90 -25.68
N LYS A 63 8.01 -6.55 -26.27
CA LYS A 63 7.33 -5.26 -25.98
C LYS A 63 6.97 -5.12 -24.51
N PHE A 64 6.45 -6.18 -23.91
CA PHE A 64 6.07 -6.18 -22.50
C PHE A 64 7.28 -5.98 -21.58
N LYS A 65 8.40 -6.67 -21.83
CA LYS A 65 9.65 -6.46 -21.08
C LYS A 65 10.13 -5.02 -21.18
N ARG A 66 10.09 -4.42 -22.37
CA ARG A 66 10.48 -3.03 -22.58
C ARG A 66 9.58 -2.07 -21.81
N GLN A 67 8.26 -2.26 -21.88
CA GLN A 67 7.31 -1.47 -21.10
C GLN A 67 7.52 -1.60 -19.59
N GLN A 68 7.82 -2.80 -19.10
CA GLN A 68 8.15 -3.02 -17.69
C GLN A 68 9.41 -2.27 -17.28
N TYR A 69 10.45 -2.29 -18.12
CA TYR A 69 11.67 -1.53 -17.88
C TYR A 69 11.39 -0.02 -17.81
N ASP A 70 10.68 0.52 -18.80
CA ASP A 70 10.33 1.95 -18.86
C ASP A 70 9.51 2.36 -17.62
N MET A 71 8.57 1.51 -17.18
CA MET A 71 7.76 1.75 -15.98
C MET A 71 8.61 1.79 -14.70
N ILE A 72 9.60 0.91 -14.57
CA ILE A 72 10.53 0.88 -13.44
C ILE A 72 11.37 2.15 -13.41
N GLU A 73 11.92 2.57 -14.55
CA GLU A 73 12.73 3.77 -14.66
C GLU A 73 11.92 5.04 -14.32
N LEU A 74 10.69 5.14 -14.83
CA LEU A 74 9.78 6.24 -14.50
C LEU A 74 9.44 6.27 -13.00
N ALA A 75 9.18 5.11 -12.40
CA ALA A 75 8.92 5.01 -10.97
C ALA A 75 10.15 5.44 -10.14
N GLU A 76 11.36 5.04 -10.53
CA GLU A 76 12.59 5.46 -9.86
C GLU A 76 12.81 6.97 -9.99
N ARG A 77 12.65 7.53 -11.20
CA ARG A 77 12.76 8.97 -11.45
C ARG A 77 11.76 9.77 -10.62
N ALA A 78 10.51 9.29 -10.50
CA ALA A 78 9.49 9.90 -9.66
C ALA A 78 9.90 9.88 -8.17
N ARG A 79 10.42 8.76 -7.67
CA ARG A 79 10.94 8.66 -6.29
C ARG A 79 12.09 9.65 -6.03
N GLN A 80 13.02 9.78 -6.97
CA GLN A 80 14.14 10.73 -6.86
C GLN A 80 13.65 12.19 -6.85
N MET A 81 12.70 12.55 -7.72
CA MET A 81 12.09 13.87 -7.75
C MET A 81 11.34 14.20 -6.45
N ASN A 82 10.60 13.24 -5.88
CA ASN A 82 9.87 13.43 -4.63
C ASN A 82 10.81 13.57 -3.43
N LYS A 83 11.95 12.85 -3.43
CA LYS A 83 13.00 13.00 -2.42
C LYS A 83 13.66 14.38 -2.46
N GLY A 84 13.85 14.96 -3.64
CA GLY A 84 14.38 16.32 -3.81
C GLY A 84 13.42 17.42 -3.31
N LYS A 85 12.11 17.22 -3.44
CA LYS A 85 11.07 18.16 -2.97
C LYS A 85 10.90 18.15 -1.45
N SER A 86 11.26 17.06 -0.78
CA SER A 86 11.17 16.89 0.69
C SER A 86 12.30 17.59 1.47
N ARG A 87 13.29 18.22 0.80
CA ARG A 87 14.27 19.09 1.47
C ARG A 87 13.65 20.34 2.13
N ARG A 88 12.36 20.64 1.87
CA ARG A 88 11.54 21.55 2.69
C ARG A 88 10.66 20.73 3.65
N GLY A 89 11.23 20.30 4.77
CA GLY A 89 10.53 20.11 6.06
C GLY A 89 9.53 18.96 6.24
N GLU A 90 8.91 18.41 5.20
CA GLU A 90 7.96 17.30 5.35
C GLU A 90 8.45 16.05 4.61
N ALA A 91 9.01 15.11 5.37
CA ALA A 91 9.23 13.74 4.94
C ALA A 91 7.88 13.04 4.76
N ARG A 92 7.27 13.18 3.58
CA ARG A 92 6.22 12.25 3.16
C ARG A 92 6.90 10.91 2.91
N VAL A 93 6.75 10.01 3.88
CA VAL A 93 7.06 8.58 3.72
C VAL A 93 6.19 8.11 2.55
N ASP A 94 6.84 7.73 1.46
CA ASP A 94 6.18 7.13 0.32
C ASP A 94 5.68 5.74 0.75
N GLU A 95 4.38 5.64 1.06
CA GLU A 95 3.66 4.40 1.42
C GLU A 95 3.50 3.45 0.23
N SER A 96 3.98 3.81 -0.97
CA SER A 96 3.82 2.98 -2.15
C SER A 96 4.89 1.87 -2.26
N PHE A 97 4.39 0.66 -2.00
CA PHE A 97 4.98 -0.65 -2.31
C PHE A 97 6.35 -0.92 -1.66
N ASP A 98 6.31 -1.30 -0.38
CA ASP A 98 7.48 -1.85 0.32
C ASP A 98 7.65 -3.34 -0.03
N ARG A 99 8.61 -3.63 -0.91
CA ARG A 99 9.03 -5.01 -1.26
C ARG A 99 9.43 -5.85 -0.03
N LEU A 100 9.72 -5.21 1.09
CA LEU A 100 9.96 -5.87 2.37
C LEU A 100 8.64 -6.26 3.07
N ALA A 101 7.60 -5.44 2.96
CA ALA A 101 6.29 -5.72 3.57
C ALA A 101 5.63 -6.98 3.00
N ASP A 102 5.75 -7.26 1.70
CA ASP A 102 5.25 -8.50 1.09
C ASP A 102 5.89 -9.77 1.69
N LYS A 103 7.18 -9.70 2.05
CA LYS A 103 7.90 -10.83 2.66
C LYS A 103 7.53 -11.05 4.13
N PHE A 104 6.94 -10.04 4.75
CA PHE A 104 6.54 -10.03 6.16
C PHE A 104 5.04 -9.81 6.31
N ALA A 105 4.22 -10.15 5.31
CA ALA A 105 2.77 -9.93 5.31
C ALA A 105 2.02 -10.65 6.46
N GLY A 106 2.64 -11.66 7.08
CA GLY A 106 2.14 -12.34 8.29
C GLY A 106 2.76 -11.86 9.60
N ALA A 107 3.75 -10.97 9.56
CA ALA A 107 4.36 -10.41 10.76
C ALA A 107 3.61 -9.13 11.16
N PRO A 108 3.33 -8.93 12.47
CA PRO A 108 2.73 -7.70 12.94
C PRO A 108 3.58 -6.48 12.51
N PRO A 109 2.94 -5.32 12.26
CA PRO A 109 3.64 -4.14 11.79
C PRO A 109 4.76 -3.77 12.76
N LYS A 110 5.90 -3.34 12.20
CA LYS A 110 7.05 -2.91 13.01
C LYS A 110 6.62 -1.79 13.96
N ILE A 111 6.59 -2.08 15.26
CA ILE A 111 6.32 -1.08 16.28
C ILE A 111 7.54 -0.15 16.34
N GLN A 112 7.36 1.13 16.02
CA GLN A 112 8.40 2.13 16.19
C GLN A 112 8.58 2.39 17.70
N LEU A 113 9.63 1.83 18.29
CA LEU A 113 9.95 1.99 19.72
C LEU A 113 10.38 3.42 20.07
N CYS A 114 10.86 4.19 19.08
CA CYS A 114 11.21 5.59 19.23
C CYS A 114 10.20 6.46 18.49
N SER A 115 9.67 7.48 19.17
CA SER A 115 8.74 8.43 18.59
C SER A 115 9.41 9.19 17.44
N LYS A 116 8.66 9.58 16.39
CA LYS A 116 9.16 10.46 15.31
C LYS A 116 9.69 11.80 15.85
N TYR A 117 9.35 12.16 17.09
CA TYR A 117 9.79 13.36 17.80
C TYR A 117 11.01 13.14 18.71
N GLU A 118 11.49 11.90 18.86
CA GLU A 118 12.54 11.53 19.83
C GLU A 118 13.96 11.76 19.30
N ARG A 119 14.08 12.07 18.00
CA ARG A 119 15.35 12.44 17.37
C ARG A 119 15.57 13.94 17.48
N HIS A 120 15.72 14.43 18.69
CA HIS A 120 16.27 15.76 18.93
C HIS A 120 17.64 15.60 19.62
N THR A 121 18.67 16.23 19.06
CA THR A 121 19.98 16.25 19.70
C THR A 121 19.84 16.97 21.03
N ASP A 122 20.08 16.27 22.14
CA ASP A 122 19.98 16.86 23.46
C ASP A 122 21.08 17.91 23.65
N HIS A 123 20.68 19.19 23.63
CA HIS A 123 21.57 20.32 23.82
C HIS A 123 21.88 20.62 25.29
N ARG A 124 21.32 19.83 26.24
CA ARG A 124 21.62 19.97 27.67
C ARG A 124 23.05 19.51 27.97
N SER A 125 23.68 20.22 28.90
CA SER A 125 24.98 19.85 29.47
C SER A 125 24.91 18.50 30.19
N TYR A 126 26.08 17.90 30.46
CA TYR A 126 26.15 16.58 31.11
C TYR A 126 25.44 16.57 32.47
N ASP A 127 25.65 17.60 33.29
CA ASP A 127 25.05 17.70 34.63
C ASP A 127 23.53 17.81 34.56
N GLN A 128 23.01 18.68 33.69
CA GLN A 128 21.57 18.83 33.46
C GLN A 128 20.91 17.54 32.97
N ARG A 129 21.64 16.73 32.18
CA ARG A 129 21.15 15.45 31.69
C ARG A 129 21.14 14.39 32.79
N LYS A 130 22.17 14.39 33.64
CA LYS A 130 22.26 13.51 34.81
C LYS A 130 21.11 13.77 35.76
N ASP A 131 20.87 15.04 36.11
CA ASP A 131 19.79 15.44 37.02
C ASP A 131 18.41 15.02 36.48
N LEU A 132 18.19 15.21 35.19
CA LEU A 132 16.94 14.80 34.53
C LEU A 132 16.72 13.28 34.59
N TYR A 133 17.76 12.47 34.32
CA TYR A 133 17.64 11.02 34.40
C TYR A 133 17.48 10.53 35.84
N GLU A 134 18.12 11.20 36.80
CA GLU A 134 17.95 10.91 38.22
C GLU A 134 16.52 11.21 38.68
N GLU A 135 15.92 12.30 38.22
CA GLU A 135 14.51 12.62 38.45
C GLU A 135 13.56 11.62 37.78
N LEU A 136 13.80 11.26 36.52
CA LEU A 136 12.97 10.32 35.77
C LEU A 136 13.07 8.88 36.28
N SER A 137 14.19 8.53 36.93
CA SER A 137 14.39 7.21 37.55
C SER A 137 13.58 7.01 38.83
N LYS A 138 13.02 8.09 39.39
CA LYS A 138 12.19 8.02 40.60
C LYS A 138 10.90 7.27 40.28
N PRO A 139 10.44 6.36 41.16
CA PRO A 139 9.19 5.65 40.95
C PRO A 139 8.05 6.67 40.89
N ILE A 140 7.26 6.60 39.82
CA ILE A 140 6.10 7.46 39.62
C ILE A 140 5.11 7.13 40.74
N GLU A 141 4.89 8.08 41.64
CA GLU A 141 3.87 7.91 42.67
C GLU A 141 2.51 7.74 41.99
N PRO A 142 1.73 6.71 42.34
CA PRO A 142 0.41 6.54 41.79
C PRO A 142 -0.42 7.79 42.11
N PRO A 143 -1.19 8.31 41.14
CA PRO A 143 -1.99 9.50 41.37
C PRO A 143 -2.92 9.26 42.56
N LYS A 144 -2.96 10.22 43.49
CA LYS A 144 -3.90 10.18 44.61
C LYS A 144 -5.31 10.40 44.06
N ILE A 145 -6.00 9.29 43.78
CA ILE A 145 -7.41 9.30 43.37
C ILE A 145 -8.22 9.73 44.59
N GLY A 146 -8.52 11.03 44.68
CA GLY A 146 -9.50 11.53 45.63
C GLY A 146 -10.85 10.90 45.31
N ARG A 147 -11.38 10.07 46.21
CA ARG A 147 -12.77 9.62 46.16
C ARG A 147 -13.62 10.90 46.20
N ARG A 148 -14.35 11.22 45.13
CA ARG A 148 -15.38 12.26 45.17
C ARG A 148 -16.35 11.87 46.27
N GLN A 149 -16.43 12.70 47.30
CA GLN A 149 -17.59 12.71 48.20
C GLN A 149 -18.61 13.55 47.48
N ASP A 150 -19.40 12.90 46.64
CA ASP A 150 -20.70 13.42 46.25
C ASP A 150 -21.60 13.12 47.46
N GLU A 151 -21.98 14.13 48.24
CA GLU A 151 -23.31 14.23 48.86
C GLU A 151 -23.47 15.50 49.71
N GLU A 152 -24.73 15.94 49.76
CA GLU A 152 -25.37 16.94 50.62
C GLU A 152 -25.45 18.38 50.10
N GLY A 153 -26.65 18.67 49.59
CA GLY A 153 -27.10 20.02 49.31
C GLY A 153 -27.44 20.79 50.58
N GLU A 154 -27.31 22.10 50.50
CA GLU A 154 -28.01 23.01 51.39
C GLU A 154 -28.56 24.15 50.53
N ALA A 155 -29.89 24.22 50.53
CA ALA A 155 -30.66 25.26 49.88
C ALA A 155 -30.67 26.50 50.77
N ALA A 156 -30.45 27.66 50.14
CA ALA A 156 -30.96 28.99 50.46
C ALA A 156 -30.85 29.51 51.91
N GLU A 157 -30.15 30.63 52.06
CA GLU A 157 -30.77 31.83 52.65
C GLU A 157 -30.13 33.10 52.05
N ALA A 158 -31.01 34.06 51.74
CA ALA A 158 -30.70 35.41 51.27
C ALA A 158 -30.92 36.40 52.43
N GLU A 159 -30.44 37.64 52.24
CA GLU A 159 -30.47 38.82 53.14
C GLU A 159 -29.32 38.91 54.16
N GLU A 160 -28.73 40.05 54.51
CA GLU A 160 -28.84 41.48 54.14
C GLU A 160 -27.71 42.21 54.90
N GLY A 161 -27.16 43.31 54.35
CA GLY A 161 -26.38 44.34 55.08
C GLY A 161 -24.94 43.95 55.47
N GLY A 162 -23.91 44.80 55.39
CA GLY A 162 -23.85 46.24 55.61
C GLY A 162 -22.81 46.49 56.72
N GLU A 163 -21.82 47.34 56.42
CA GLU A 163 -20.82 48.02 57.28
C GLU A 163 -21.16 48.04 58.79
N GLU A 164 -20.29 47.73 59.74
CA GLU A 164 -18.97 48.30 60.11
C GLU A 164 -18.14 47.30 60.94
#